data_AF-A0A933YGK7-F1
#
_entry.id   AF-A0A933YGK7-F1
#
_cell.length_a   1.000
_cell.length_b   1.000
_cell.length_c   1.000
_cell.angle_alpha   90.00
_cell.angle_beta   90.00
_cell.angle_gamma   90.00
#
_symmetry.space_group_name_H-M   'P 1'
#
loop_
_entity.id
_entity.type
_entity.pdbx_description
1 polymer ?
#
loop_
_entity_poly.entity_id
_entity_poly.type
_entity_poly.pdbx_seq_one_letter_code
_entity_poly.pdbx_strand_id
1 'polypeptide(L)' 'MKILHTVQRYAPDTGGSEEVVKQLSEYLVSFGHEVTVATGKSARRNFSVLNG' A
#
# COMPACT_ATOMS: atom_id res chain seq x y z
N MET A 1 14.84 -3.06 5.19
CA MET A 1 14.77 -4.12 4.13
C MET A 1 13.87 -3.64 3.00
N LYS A 2 13.96 -4.22 1.80
CA LYS A 2 13.02 -3.95 0.70
C LYS A 2 11.87 -4.97 0.75
N ILE A 3 10.64 -4.51 0.90
CA ILE A 3 9.44 -5.34 1.09
C ILE A 3 8.41 -5.00 0.02
N LEU A 4 7.88 -6.02 -0.65
CA LEU A 4 6.81 -5.91 -1.64
C LEU A 4 5.52 -6.54 -1.08
N HIS A 5 4.49 -5.73 -0.86
CA HIS A 5 3.15 -6.21 -0.58
C HIS A 5 2.34 -6.28 -1.87
N THR A 6 1.60 -7.36 -2.06
CA THR A 6 0.71 -7.54 -3.22
C THR A 6 -0.72 -7.68 -2.74
N VAL A 7 -1.61 -6.81 -3.21
CA VAL A 7 -3.02 -6.82 -2.82
C VAL A 7 -3.89 -6.34 -3.99
N GLN A 8 -5.04 -6.98 -4.23
CA GLN A 8 -5.85 -6.69 -5.41
C GLN A 8 -6.32 -5.23 -5.47
N ARG A 9 -6.72 -4.67 -4.33
CA ARG A 9 -7.18 -3.30 -4.16
C ARG A 9 -6.37 -2.61 -3.08
N TYR A 10 -6.32 -1.30 -3.14
CA TYR A 10 -5.65 -0.45 -2.17
C TYR A 10 -6.18 0.97 -2.36
N ALA A 11 -5.66 1.94 -1.61
CA ALA A 11 -6.07 3.33 -1.75
C ALA A 11 -6.22 3.75 -3.25
N PRO A 12 -7.33 4.42 -3.63
CA PRO A 12 -8.38 4.97 -2.75
C PRO A 12 -9.46 3.96 -2.31
N ASP A 13 -9.41 2.71 -2.76
CA ASP A 13 -10.37 1.68 -2.33
C ASP A 13 -10.12 1.31 -0.85
N THR A 14 -11.18 1.21 -0.06
CA THR A 14 -11.13 0.86 1.36
C THR A 14 -11.85 -0.46 1.63
N GLY A 15 -11.27 -1.27 2.52
CA GLY A 15 -11.75 -2.61 2.87
C GLY A 15 -10.84 -3.25 3.91
N GLY A 16 -11.15 -4.49 4.31
CA GLY A 16 -10.41 -5.17 5.39
C GLY A 16 -8.94 -5.40 5.03
N SER A 17 -8.68 -5.98 3.85
CA SER A 17 -7.30 -6.23 3.38
C SER A 17 -6.52 -4.94 3.12
N GLU A 18 -7.17 -3.93 2.57
CA GLU A 18 -6.60 -2.65 2.21
C GLU A 18 -6.09 -1.91 3.45
N GLU A 19 -6.90 -1.91 4.52
CA GLU A 19 -6.56 -1.25 5.79
C GLU A 19 -5.45 -2.00 6.55
N VAL A 20 -5.48 -3.33 6.57
CA VAL A 20 -4.40 -4.13 7.18
C VAL A 20 -3.07 -3.89 6.46
N VAL A 21 -3.06 -3.94 5.12
CA VAL A 21 -1.84 -3.68 4.35
C VAL A 21 -1.35 -2.25 4.57
N LYS A 22 -2.26 -1.28 4.66
CA LYS A 22 -1.91 0.12 4.94
C LYS A 22 -1.20 0.26 6.29
N GLN A 23 -1.85 -0.17 7.37
CA GLN A 23 -1.30 -0.05 8.72
C GLN A 23 0.02 -0.80 8.85
N LEU A 24 0.10 -2.03 8.30
CA LEU A 24 1.34 -2.81 8.33
C LEU A 24 2.46 -2.12 7.55
N SER A 25 2.16 -1.58 6.36
CA SER A 25 3.16 -0.90 5.53
C SER A 25 3.68 0.37 6.22
N GLU A 26 2.79 1.20 6.76
CA GLU A 26 3.14 2.43 7.49
C GLU A 26 3.96 2.10 8.74
N TYR A 27 3.59 1.04 9.47
CA TYR A 27 4.35 0.58 10.63
C TYR A 27 5.74 0.10 10.23
N LEU A 28 5.89 -0.72 9.19
CA LEU A 28 7.20 -1.18 8.71
C LEU A 28 8.10 -0.05 8.20
N VAL A 29 7.53 0.95 7.52
CA VAL A 29 8.26 2.16 7.15
C VAL A 29 8.80 2.90 8.38
N SER A 30 8.01 2.96 9.47
CA SER A 30 8.47 3.57 10.73
C SER A 30 9.67 2.86 11.38
N PHE A 31 9.91 1.58 11.07
CA PHE A 31 11.12 0.84 11.48
C PHE A 31 12.29 0.98 10.49
N GLY A 32 12.17 1.82 9.45
CA GLY A 32 13.23 2.03 8.45
C GLY A 32 13.24 0.99 7.32
N HIS A 33 12.12 0.29 7.08
CA HIS A 33 11.97 -0.57 5.91
C HIS A 33 11.48 0.23 4.70
N GLU A 34 11.91 -0.16 3.50
CA GLU A 34 11.42 0.36 2.23
C GLU A 34 10.29 -0.56 1.76
N VAL A 35 9.06 -0.05 1.71
CA VAL A 35 7.86 -0.82 1.39
C VAL A 35 7.27 -0.33 0.08
N THR A 36 7.00 -1.25 -0.84
CA THR A 36 6.24 -1.01 -2.07
C THR A 36 4.96 -1.84 -2.05
N VAL A 37 3.83 -1.24 -2.41
CA VAL A 37 2.54 -1.94 -2.51
C VAL A 37 2.13 -2.05 -3.97
N ALA A 38 2.22 -3.25 -4.54
CA ALA A 38 1.74 -3.56 -5.88
C ALA A 38 0.28 -3.96 -5.85
N THR A 39 -0.50 -3.36 -6.75
CA THR A 39 -1.96 -3.46 -6.72
C THR A 39 -2.55 -3.64 -8.11
N GLY A 40 -3.79 -4.12 -8.18
CA GLY A 40 -4.53 -4.16 -9.44
C GLY A 40 -4.74 -2.76 -10.02
N LYS A 41 -4.94 -2.69 -11.34
CA LYS A 41 -5.33 -1.46 -12.02
C LYS A 41 -6.71 -1.02 -11.54
N SER A 42 -6.84 0.22 -11.06
CA SER A 42 -8.11 0.80 -10.62
C SER A 42 -8.33 2.13 -11.34
N ALA A 43 -9.50 2.31 -11.95
CA ALA A 43 -9.87 3.56 -12.63
C ALA A 43 -10.02 4.74 -11.65
N ARG A 44 -10.25 4.45 -10.36
CA ARG A 44 -10.37 5.46 -9.31
C ARG A 44 -9.01 5.98 -8.83
N ARG A 45 -7.91 5.26 -9.11
CA ARG A 45 -6.58 5.65 -8.66
C ARG A 45 -5.97 6.64 -9.65
N ASN A 46 -5.83 7.89 -9.22
CA ASN A 46 -5.27 9.00 -9.99
C ASN A 46 -3.85 9.40 -9.56
N PHE A 47 -3.18 8.55 -8.76
CA PHE A 47 -1.83 8.77 -8.27
C PHE A 47 -0.94 7.54 -8.50
N SER A 48 0.36 7.77 -8.63
CA SER A 48 1.41 6.74 -8.71
C SER A 48 2.21 6.61 -7.40
N VAL A 49 2.21 7.65 -6.57
CA VAL A 49 2.91 7.70 -5.27
C VAL A 49 1.89 8.06 -4.19
N LEU A 50 1.92 7.32 -3.09
CA LEU A 50 1.07 7.53 -1.92
C LEU A 50 2.00 7.71 -0.71
N ASN A 51 1.80 8.77 0.06
CA ASN A 51 2.59 9.12 1.26
C ASN A 51 4.03 9.61 1.02
N GLY A 52 4.36 10.05 -0.21
CA GLY A 52 5.64 10.70 -0.54
C GLY A 52 6.76 9.71 -0.84
#